data_AF-A0A934KB98-F1
#
_entry.id   AF-A0A934KB98-F1
#
_cell.length_a   1.000
_cell.length_b   1.000
_cell.length_c   1.000
_cell.angle_alpha   90.00
_cell.angle_beta   90.00
_cell.angle_gamma   90.00
#
_symmetry.space_group_name_H-M   'P 1'
#
loop_
_entity.id
_entity.type
_entity.pdbx_description
1 polymer ?
#
loop_
_entity_poly.entity_id
_entity_poly.type
_entity_poly.pdbx_seq_one_letter_code
_entity_poly.pdbx_strand_id
1 'polypeptide(L)'
;MAERLSVDPASLRRAGTQIGQEAQALEAALNRLQGRLGSLGNVCGDDDQGRAFAAGYQPKVELLERALQQMLRGLEDVDTGLKLMADTYDGSDTASLMRGGPR
;
A
#
# COMPACT_ATOMS: atom_id res chain seq x y z
N MET A 1 33.26 20.27 -7.41
CA MET A 1 31.91 20.85 -7.52
C MET A 1 30.97 19.81 -6.96
N ALA A 2 30.51 19.96 -5.71
CA ALA A 2 29.58 19.00 -5.13
C ALA A 2 28.21 19.23 -5.79
N GLU A 3 27.71 18.23 -6.51
CA GLU A 3 26.38 18.26 -7.10
C GLU A 3 25.37 18.38 -5.96
N ARG A 4 24.69 19.52 -5.88
CA ARG A 4 23.72 19.79 -4.82
C ARG A 4 22.48 18.97 -5.15
N LEU A 5 22.33 17.83 -4.50
CA LEU A 5 21.12 17.02 -4.58
C LEU A 5 19.97 17.87 -4.02
N SER A 6 19.17 18.49 -4.89
CA SER A 6 17.98 19.24 -4.51
C SER A 6 16.81 18.27 -4.49
N VAL A 7 16.31 17.95 -3.31
CA VAL A 7 15.07 17.19 -3.16
C VAL A 7 13.90 18.16 -3.13
N ASP A 8 12.78 17.81 -3.76
CA ASP A 8 11.52 18.57 -3.71
C ASP A 8 10.54 17.84 -2.76
N PRO A 9 10.39 18.31 -1.51
CA PRO A 9 9.49 17.71 -0.52
C PRO A 9 8.02 17.74 -0.95
N ALA A 10 7.61 18.76 -1.72
CA ALA A 10 6.23 18.86 -2.20
C ALA A 10 5.93 17.77 -3.22
N SER A 11 6.88 17.44 -4.09
CA SER A 11 6.75 16.32 -5.02
C SER A 11 6.71 14.97 -4.31
N LEU A 12 7.53 14.75 -3.28
CA LEU A 12 7.47 13.54 -2.45
C LEU A 12 6.11 13.39 -1.76
N ARG A 13 5.61 14.47 -1.15
CA ARG A 13 4.32 14.46 -0.45
C ARG A 13 3.14 14.21 -1.40
N ARG A 14 3.19 14.78 -2.61
CA ARG A 14 2.20 14.50 -3.67
C ARG A 14 2.24 13.04 -4.12
N ALA A 15 3.43 12.50 -4.37
CA ALA A 15 3.60 11.11 -4.79
C ALA A 15 3.10 10.13 -3.72
N GLY A 16 3.44 10.36 -2.45
CA GLY A 16 2.91 9.57 -1.33
C GLY A 16 1.37 9.60 -1.31
N THR A 17 0.79 10.80 -1.35
CA THR A 17 -0.67 10.97 -1.36
C THR A 17 -1.36 10.23 -2.51
N GLN A 18 -0.81 10.29 -3.72
CA GLN A 18 -1.35 9.57 -4.87
C GLN A 18 -1.29 8.05 -4.67
N ILE A 19 -0.16 7.53 -4.20
CA ILE A 19 0.00 6.09 -3.90
C ILE A 19 -0.97 5.66 -2.81
N GLY A 20 -1.15 6.46 -1.76
CA GLY A 20 -2.12 6.19 -0.70
C GLY A 20 -3.56 6.16 -1.20
N GLN A 21 -3.93 7.04 -2.12
CA GLN A 21 -5.26 7.04 -2.75
C GLN A 21 -5.51 5.78 -3.60
N GLU A 22 -4.53 5.38 -4.41
CA GLU A 22 -4.62 4.15 -5.21
C GLU A 22 -4.65 2.90 -4.32
N ALA A 23 -3.90 2.90 -3.21
CA ALA A 23 -3.94 1.83 -2.22
C ALA A 23 -5.34 1.68 -1.59
N GLN A 24 -5.97 2.80 -1.20
CA GLN A 24 -7.34 2.81 -0.66
C GLN A 24 -8.37 2.32 -1.70
N ALA A 25 -8.21 2.71 -2.96
CA ALA A 25 -9.08 2.23 -4.04
C ALA A 25 -8.95 0.72 -4.24
N LEU A 26 -7.72 0.19 -4.19
CA LEU A 26 -7.44 -1.24 -4.27
C LEU A 26 -8.01 -1.99 -3.07
N GLU A 27 -7.89 -1.45 -1.85
CA GLU A 27 -8.46 -2.03 -0.64
C GLU A 27 -9.98 -2.13 -0.73
N ALA A 28 -10.64 -1.06 -1.18
CA ALA A 28 -12.09 -1.06 -1.38
C ALA A 28 -12.52 -2.10 -2.42
N ALA A 29 -11.75 -2.28 -3.50
CA ALA A 29 -12.01 -3.29 -4.51
C ALA A 29 -11.82 -4.72 -3.96
N LEU A 30 -10.78 -4.95 -3.16
CA LEU A 30 -10.54 -6.23 -2.49
C LEU A 30 -11.67 -6.59 -1.52
N ASN A 31 -12.07 -5.65 -0.66
CA ASN A 31 -13.17 -5.85 0.28
C ASN A 31 -14.49 -6.19 -0.44
N ARG A 32 -14.76 -5.56 -1.58
CA ARG A 32 -15.92 -5.90 -2.43
C ARG A 32 -15.80 -7.30 -3.03
N LEU A 33 -14.62 -7.69 -3.51
CA LEU A 33 -14.37 -9.03 -4.04
C LEU A 33 -14.60 -10.08 -2.96
N GLN A 34 -14.00 -9.92 -1.78
CA GLN A 34 -14.15 -10.83 -0.64
C GLN A 34 -15.60 -10.92 -0.19
N GLY A 35 -16.30 -9.80 -0.08
CA GLY A 35 -17.72 -9.79 0.26
C GLY A 35 -18.57 -10.57 -0.75
N ARG A 36 -18.30 -10.40 -2.05
CA ARG A 36 -18.99 -11.15 -3.11
C ARG A 36 -18.67 -12.64 -3.05
N LEU A 37 -17.40 -13.01 -2.89
CA LEU A 37 -16.98 -14.40 -2.79
C LEU A 37 -17.58 -15.08 -1.56
N GLY A 38 -17.55 -14.43 -0.40
CA GLY A 38 -18.18 -14.93 0.82
C GLY A 38 -19.70 -15.07 0.69
N SER A 39 -20.36 -14.18 -0.05
CA SER A 39 -21.81 -14.24 -0.30
C SER A 39 -22.25 -15.41 -1.19
N LEU A 40 -21.33 -15.98 -1.98
CA LEU A 40 -21.63 -17.15 -2.82
C LEU A 40 -21.79 -18.44 -1.99
N GLY A 41 -21.46 -18.41 -0.69
CA GLY A 41 -21.59 -19.57 0.20
C GLY A 41 -20.61 -20.69 -0.15
N ASN A 42 -20.89 -21.90 0.34
CA ASN A 42 -20.12 -23.07 -0.05
C ASN A 42 -20.49 -23.44 -1.50
N VAL A 43 -19.79 -22.82 -2.47
CA VAL A 43 -19.88 -23.15 -3.90
C VAL A 43 -19.40 -24.57 -4.20
N CYS A 44 -18.70 -25.17 -3.25
CA CYS A 44 -18.26 -26.55 -3.31
C CYS A 44 -19.33 -27.43 -2.65
N GLY A 45 -19.95 -28.33 -3.42
CA GLY A 45 -20.92 -29.27 -2.86
C GLY A 45 -20.32 -30.15 -1.76
N ASP A 46 -21.17 -30.71 -0.91
CA ASP A 46 -20.76 -31.65 0.15
C ASP A 46 -20.60 -33.10 -0.36
N ASP A 47 -20.63 -33.33 -1.68
CA ASP A 47 -20.28 -34.62 -2.27
C ASP A 47 -18.76 -34.76 -2.46
N ASP A 48 -18.30 -35.94 -2.88
CA ASP A 48 -16.87 -36.20 -3.09
C ASP A 48 -16.25 -35.27 -4.15
N GLN A 49 -17.03 -34.89 -5.17
CA GLN A 49 -16.56 -34.01 -6.25
C GLN A 49 -16.41 -32.57 -5.75
N GLY A 50 -17.37 -32.08 -4.97
CA GLY A 50 -17.34 -30.77 -4.35
C GLY A 50 -16.22 -30.65 -3.33
N ARG A 51 -15.98 -31.68 -2.50
CA ARG A 51 -14.80 -31.73 -1.61
C ARG A 51 -13.48 -31.71 -2.37
N ALA A 52 -13.36 -32.49 -3.45
CA ALA A 52 -12.15 -32.51 -4.28
C ALA A 52 -11.91 -31.15 -4.95
N PHE A 53 -12.97 -30.49 -5.42
CA PHE A 53 -12.89 -29.14 -5.96
C PHE A 53 -12.45 -28.12 -4.90
N ALA A 54 -13.07 -28.16 -3.71
CA ALA A 54 -12.72 -27.30 -2.58
C ALA A 54 -11.24 -27.43 -2.20
N ALA A 55 -10.72 -28.65 -2.15
CA ALA A 55 -9.33 -28.92 -1.79
C ALA A 55 -8.32 -28.24 -2.75
N GLY A 56 -8.68 -28.06 -4.02
CA GLY A 56 -7.83 -27.36 -5.00
C GLY A 56 -8.13 -25.87 -5.13
N TYR A 57 -9.38 -25.47 -4.87
CA TYR A 57 -9.86 -24.09 -5.04
C TYR A 57 -9.56 -23.22 -3.82
N GLN A 58 -9.94 -23.67 -2.62
CA GLN A 58 -9.87 -22.89 -1.39
C GLN A 58 -8.45 -22.38 -1.07
N PRO A 59 -7.38 -23.20 -1.17
CA PRO A 59 -6.04 -22.72 -0.88
C PRO A 59 -5.56 -21.63 -1.84
N LYS A 60 -6.05 -21.63 -3.09
CA LYS A 60 -5.70 -20.61 -4.09
C LYS A 60 -6.40 -19.29 -3.81
N VAL A 61 -7.64 -19.34 -3.32
CA VAL A 61 -8.36 -18.16 -2.85
C VAL A 61 -7.62 -17.55 -1.66
N GLU A 62 -7.27 -18.35 -0.66
CA GLU A 62 -6.50 -17.87 0.51
C GLU A 62 -5.14 -17.29 0.11
N LEU A 63 -4.44 -17.92 -0.84
CA LEU A 63 -3.16 -17.40 -1.35
C LEU A 63 -3.34 -16.04 -2.02
N LEU A 64 -4.36 -15.89 -2.86
CA LEU A 64 -4.66 -14.63 -3.53
C LEU A 64 -5.00 -13.52 -2.52
N GLU A 65 -5.83 -13.82 -1.52
CA GLU A 65 -6.18 -12.87 -0.46
C GLU A 65 -4.96 -12.39 0.31
N ARG A 66 -4.08 -13.31 0.72
CA ARG A 66 -2.83 -12.97 1.42
C ARG A 66 -1.92 -12.11 0.55
N ALA A 67 -1.77 -12.45 -0.73
CA ALA A 67 -0.93 -11.69 -1.66
C ALA A 67 -1.46 -10.25 -1.85
N LEU A 68 -2.77 -10.08 -1.98
CA LEU A 68 -3.39 -8.75 -2.12
C LEU A 68 -3.27 -7.93 -0.83
N GLN A 69 -3.44 -8.55 0.34
CA GLN A 69 -3.20 -7.89 1.63
C GLN A 69 -1.75 -7.43 1.80
N GLN A 70 -0.78 -8.26 1.40
CA GLN A 70 0.65 -7.90 1.44
C GLN A 70 0.96 -6.74 0.49
N MET A 71 0.37 -6.75 -0.71
CA MET A 71 0.51 -5.66 -1.67
C MET A 71 -0.04 -4.34 -1.12
N LEU A 72 -1.22 -4.36 -0.50
CA LEU A 72 -1.83 -3.17 0.12
C LEU A 72 -0.93 -2.59 1.21
N ARG A 73 -0.39 -3.44 2.09
CA ARG A 73 0.55 -3.01 3.12
C ARG A 73 1.81 -2.38 2.54
N GLY A 74 2.36 -2.96 1.48
CA GLY A 74 3.51 -2.39 0.79
C GLY A 74 3.24 -1.01 0.19
N LEU A 75 2.05 -0.78 -0.35
CA LEU A 75 1.66 0.55 -0.87
C LEU A 75 1.50 1.58 0.26
N GLU A 76 0.94 1.18 1.39
CA GLU A 76 0.82 2.03 2.59
C GLU A 76 2.21 2.39 3.17
N ASP A 77 3.14 1.44 3.20
CA ASP A 77 4.52 1.67 3.62
C ASP A 77 5.23 2.67 2.69
N VAL A 78 4.97 2.60 1.38
CA VAL A 78 5.53 3.56 0.40
C VAL A 78 4.94 4.96 0.59
N ASP A 79 3.62 5.09 0.77
CA ASP A 79 2.97 6.37 1.07
C ASP A 79 3.58 7.00 2.34
N THR A 80 3.65 6.22 3.41
CA THR A 80 4.22 6.64 4.70
C THR A 80 5.68 7.04 4.56
N GLY A 81 6.49 6.24 3.85
CA GLY A 81 7.91 6.52 3.63
C GLY A 81 8.14 7.82 2.85
N LEU A 82 7.35 8.08 1.80
CA LEU A 82 7.47 9.30 1.01
C LEU A 82 7.06 10.56 1.81
N LYS A 83 6.01 10.45 2.64
CA LYS A 83 5.61 11.53 3.55
C LYS A 83 6.67 11.82 4.61
N LEU A 84 7.22 10.78 5.24
CA LEU A 84 8.31 10.90 6.21
C LEU A 84 9.57 11.53 5.60
N MET A 85 9.91 11.16 4.37
CA MET A 85 11.00 11.79 3.64
C MET A 85 10.73 13.28 3.44
N ALA A 86 9.53 13.66 2.96
CA ALA A 86 9.15 15.06 2.79
C ALA A 86 9.27 15.85 4.11
N ASP A 87 8.75 15.31 5.20
CA ASP A 87 8.84 15.92 6.54
C ASP A 87 10.29 16.09 7.00
N THR A 88 11.14 15.10 6.73
CA THR A 88 12.57 15.12 7.07
C THR A 88 13.30 16.20 6.28
N TYR A 89 13.03 16.32 4.97
CA TYR A 89 13.66 17.36 4.15
C TYR A 89 13.21 18.76 4.59
N ASP A 90 11.91 18.98 4.80
CA ASP A 90 11.38 20.25 5.32
C ASP A 90 12.03 20.63 6.68
N GLY A 91 12.18 19.67 7.59
CA GLY A 91 12.82 19.86 8.90
C GLY A 91 14.35 20.09 8.84
N SER A 92 15.04 19.39 7.95
CA SER A 92 16.49 19.54 7.77
C SER A 92 16.89 20.86 7.11
N ASP A 93 16.06 21.35 6.18
CA ASP A 93 16.29 22.61 5.49
C ASP A 93 16.00 23.79 6.42
N THR A 94 14.94 23.71 7.23
CA THR A 94 14.67 24.69 8.31
C THR A 94 15.77 24.74 9.36
N ALA A 95 16.31 23.60 9.80
CA ALA A 95 17.44 23.56 10.73
C ALA A 95 18.73 24.15 10.11
N SER A 96 18.95 23.94 8.81
CA SER A 96 20.09 24.50 8.09
C SER A 96 19.98 26.01 7.90
N LEU A 97 18.77 26.52 7.60
CA LEU A 97 18.47 27.95 7.52
C LEU A 97 18.66 28.65 8.88
N MET A 98 18.23 28.03 10.00
CA MET A 98 18.43 28.60 11.34
C MET A 98 19.91 28.63 11.77
N ARG A 99 20.75 27.69 11.30
CA ARG A 99 22.20 27.67 11.60
C ARG A 99 23.00 28.71 10.78
N GLY A 100 22.43 29.25 9.69
CA GLY A 100 23.06 30.23 8.80
C GLY A 100 22.66 31.70 9.01
N GLY A 101 21.88 32.02 10.05
CA GLY A 101 21.47 33.40 10.35
C GLY A 101 22.67 34.32 10.68
N PRO A 102 22.62 35.61 10.29
CA PRO A 102 23.78 36.49 10.30
C PRO A 102 24.28 36.72 11.72
N ARG A 103 25.59 36.56 11.91
CA ARG A 103 26.35 37.07 13.07
C ARG A 103 26.81 38.48 12.80
#